data_AF-A0A383E5N0-F1
#
_entry.id   AF-A0A383E5N0-F1
#
_cell.length_a   1.000
_cell.length_b   1.000
_cell.length_c   1.000
_cell.angle_alpha   90.00
_cell.angle_beta   90.00
_cell.angle_gamma   90.00
#
_symmetry.space_group_name_H-M   'P 1'
#
loop_
_entity.id
_entity.type
_entity.pdbx_description
1 polymer ?
#
loop_
_entity_poly.entity_id
_entity_poly.type
_entity_poly.pdbx_seq_one_letter_code
_entity_poly.pdbx_strand_id
1 'polypeptide(L)'
;MTLQRYITIIISVATIIPVFILCRKFCGNELSLLAASLFVFQPRIIENSLLGITEPLFILLELTCLVLFLQNNFKFKYLSFGFLALACLVRYEAVFLIIPLSIFFLLKCRSDKKNILRYFIAISIFLLVLLPMVSVRMDTMGYDGIVSHSIAAGITFGETDPPIYATDSVSEFTASLGVISFIKSAALAAFPIFF
;
A
#
# COMPACT_ATOMS: atom_id res chain seq x y z
N MET A 1 -10.51 22.72 10.54
CA MET A 1 -9.16 22.54 9.96
C MET A 1 -8.09 22.14 10.98
N THR A 2 -8.10 22.67 12.22
CA THR A 2 -7.14 22.28 13.26
C THR A 2 -7.30 20.85 13.78
N LEU A 3 -8.53 20.37 13.95
CA LEU A 3 -8.82 19.01 14.44
C LEU A 3 -8.28 17.91 13.51
N GLN A 4 -8.42 18.06 12.19
CA GLN A 4 -7.87 17.13 11.20
C GLN A 4 -6.33 17.07 11.29
N ARG A 5 -5.67 18.22 11.39
CA ARG A 5 -4.21 18.30 11.62
C ARG A 5 -3.78 17.58 12.89
N TYR A 6 -4.50 17.76 13.99
CA TYR A 6 -4.15 17.05 15.24
C TYR A 6 -4.29 15.53 15.09
N ILE A 7 -5.33 15.05 14.41
CA ILE A 7 -5.52 13.61 14.15
C ILE A 7 -4.37 13.07 13.28
N THR A 8 -3.98 13.76 12.21
CA THR A 8 -2.89 13.30 11.33
C THR A 8 -1.51 13.35 12.01
N ILE A 9 -1.31 14.27 12.95
CA ILE A 9 -0.10 14.30 13.80
C ILE A 9 -0.08 13.11 14.74
N ILE A 10 -1.19 12.81 15.43
CA ILE A 10 -1.28 11.66 16.33
C ILE A 10 -1.04 10.35 15.56
N ILE A 11 -1.66 10.20 14.38
CA ILE A 11 -1.47 9.05 13.50
C ILE A 11 0.00 8.94 13.06
N SER A 12 0.62 10.04 12.66
CA SER A 12 2.04 10.07 12.27
C SER A 12 2.93 9.61 13.42
N VAL A 13 2.73 10.10 14.65
CA VAL A 13 3.50 9.64 15.81
C VAL A 13 3.27 8.14 16.08
N ALA A 14 2.04 7.65 15.88
CA ALA A 14 1.73 6.23 16.05
C ALA A 14 2.49 5.33 15.05
N THR A 15 2.93 5.86 13.89
CA THR A 15 3.72 5.09 12.90
C THR A 15 5.10 4.69 13.42
N ILE A 16 5.64 5.38 14.43
CA ILE A 16 6.96 5.07 15.01
C ILE A 16 6.97 3.66 15.61
N ILE A 17 5.86 3.23 16.21
CA ILE A 17 5.73 1.93 16.87
C ILE A 17 5.92 0.76 15.89
N PRO A 18 5.14 0.65 14.79
CA PRO A 18 5.32 -0.43 13.84
C PRO A 18 6.68 -0.35 13.11
N VAL A 19 7.23 0.85 12.83
CA VAL A 19 8.59 0.99 12.28
C VAL A 19 9.62 0.35 13.22
N PHE A 20 9.58 0.71 14.51
CA PHE A 20 10.51 0.17 15.49
C PHE A 20 10.40 -1.36 15.63
N ILE A 21 9.19 -1.91 15.63
CA ILE A 21 8.98 -3.37 15.71
C ILE A 21 9.57 -4.06 14.46
N LEU A 22 9.38 -3.45 13.28
CA LEU A 22 9.86 -3.99 12.02
C LEU A 22 11.39 -3.98 11.95
N CYS A 23 12.01 -2.85 12.27
CA CYS A 23 13.47 -2.71 12.27
C CYS A 23 14.12 -3.63 13.30
N ARG A 24 13.52 -3.78 14.49
CA ARG A 24 14.02 -4.71 15.52
C ARG A 24 14.05 -6.16 15.03
N LYS A 25 13.09 -6.54 14.20
CA LYS A 25 12.96 -7.90 13.67
C LYS A 25 14.02 -8.25 12.63
N PHE A 26 14.48 -7.28 11.85
CA PHE A 26 15.46 -7.50 10.78
C PHE A 26 16.90 -7.10 11.16
N CYS A 27 17.08 -6.01 11.90
CA CYS A 27 18.38 -5.36 12.13
C CYS A 27 18.88 -5.42 13.59
N GLY A 28 18.12 -6.04 14.51
CA GLY A 28 18.47 -6.10 15.92
C GLY A 28 18.11 -4.82 16.71
N ASN A 29 18.46 -4.77 17.99
CA ASN A 29 17.96 -3.73 18.90
C ASN A 29 18.64 -2.36 18.70
N GLU A 30 19.96 -2.36 18.51
CA GLU A 30 20.79 -1.13 18.38
C GLU A 30 20.42 -0.33 17.13
N LEU A 31 20.30 -0.99 15.97
CA LEU A 31 19.98 -0.34 14.70
C LEU A 31 18.50 0.05 14.59
N SER A 32 17.62 -0.54 15.41
CA SER A 32 16.19 -0.25 15.35
C SER A 32 15.85 1.16 15.82
N LEU A 33 16.52 1.63 16.88
CA LEU A 33 16.34 3.00 17.38
C LEU A 33 16.83 4.02 16.36
N LEU A 34 17.98 3.75 15.74
CA LEU A 34 18.56 4.62 14.71
C LEU A 34 17.63 4.68 13.49
N ALA A 35 17.13 3.54 13.00
CA ALA A 35 16.20 3.50 11.87
C ALA A 35 14.87 4.23 12.16
N ALA A 36 14.30 4.03 13.37
CA ALA A 36 13.10 4.75 13.79
C ALA A 36 13.33 6.27 13.87
N SER A 37 14.51 6.70 14.35
CA SER A 37 14.86 8.11 14.40
C SER A 37 14.98 8.72 13.00
N LEU A 38 15.66 8.05 12.06
CA LEU A 38 15.78 8.51 10.68
C LEU A 38 14.42 8.63 9.98
N PHE A 39 13.51 7.69 10.25
CA PHE A 39 12.15 7.74 9.71
C PHE A 39 11.37 8.96 10.20
N VAL A 40 11.46 9.31 11.50
CA VAL A 40 10.78 10.48 12.07
C VAL A 40 11.31 11.79 11.50
N PHE A 41 12.63 11.86 11.25
CA PHE A 41 13.25 13.05 10.67
C PHE A 41 13.06 13.18 9.15
N GLN A 42 12.34 12.26 8.51
CA GLN A 42 12.09 12.37 7.07
C GLN A 42 11.12 13.52 6.79
N PRO A 43 11.54 14.58 6.05
CA PRO A 43 10.78 15.82 5.92
C PRO A 43 9.40 15.60 5.31
N ARG A 44 9.29 14.68 4.35
CA ARG A 44 8.04 14.31 3.71
C ARG A 44 6.98 13.79 4.70
N ILE A 45 7.38 13.01 5.72
CA ILE A 45 6.44 12.52 6.75
C ILE A 45 5.90 13.68 7.58
N ILE A 46 6.76 14.64 7.91
CA ILE A 46 6.43 15.83 8.71
C ILE A 46 5.48 16.75 7.92
N GLU A 47 5.82 17.04 6.66
CA GLU A 47 4.99 17.85 5.76
C GLU A 47 3.60 17.25 5.57
N ASN A 48 3.52 15.95 5.29
CA ASN A 48 2.26 15.25 5.06
C ASN A 48 1.37 15.24 6.31
N SER A 49 1.98 15.11 7.49
CA SER A 49 1.26 15.21 8.75
C SER A 49 0.72 16.63 9.01
N LEU A 50 1.52 17.66 8.69
CA LEU A 50 1.14 19.07 8.78
C LEU A 50 0.10 19.48 7.73
N LEU A 51 0.07 18.85 6.57
CA LEU A 51 -0.94 19.15 5.54
C LEU A 51 -2.30 18.50 5.87
N GLY A 52 -2.36 17.58 6.82
CA GLY A 52 -3.60 16.93 7.21
C GLY A 52 -4.12 15.93 6.17
N ILE A 53 -3.24 15.41 5.32
CA ILE A 53 -3.61 14.46 4.25
C ILE A 53 -3.69 13.02 4.76
N THR A 54 -4.16 12.09 3.92
CA THR A 54 -4.39 10.68 4.28
C THR A 54 -3.12 9.82 4.33
N GLU A 55 -1.97 10.36 3.92
CA GLU A 55 -0.70 9.64 3.84
C GLU A 55 -0.19 9.06 5.16
N PRO A 56 -0.21 9.78 6.30
CA PRO A 56 0.21 9.21 7.58
C PRO A 56 -0.60 7.98 7.99
N LEU A 57 -1.91 7.99 7.69
CA LEU A 57 -2.81 6.87 7.97
C LEU A 57 -2.50 5.69 7.05
N PHE A 58 -2.28 5.95 5.76
CA PHE A 58 -1.88 4.93 4.80
C PHE A 58 -0.58 4.21 5.23
N ILE A 59 0.45 4.98 5.58
CA ILE A 59 1.75 4.44 6.02
C ILE A 59 1.62 3.61 7.30
N LEU A 60 0.78 4.06 8.25
CA LEU A 60 0.50 3.30 9.48
C LEU A 60 -0.08 1.91 9.16
N LEU A 61 -1.07 1.85 8.27
CA LEU A 61 -1.76 0.62 7.88
C LEU A 61 -0.84 -0.34 7.14
N GLU A 62 0.00 0.15 6.23
CA GLU A 62 0.96 -0.71 5.51
C GLU A 62 2.02 -1.29 6.45
N LEU A 63 2.61 -0.45 7.32
CA LEU A 63 3.63 -0.90 8.26
C LEU A 63 3.08 -1.90 9.27
N THR A 64 1.88 -1.65 9.81
CA THR A 64 1.21 -2.59 10.72
C THR A 64 0.86 -3.89 10.01
N CYS A 65 0.35 -3.83 8.77
CA CYS A 65 0.14 -5.02 7.93
C CYS A 65 1.41 -5.86 7.82
N LEU A 66 2.54 -5.23 7.49
CA LEU A 66 3.82 -5.92 7.30
C LEU A 66 4.36 -6.51 8.63
N VAL A 67 4.26 -5.76 9.73
CA VAL A 67 4.63 -6.24 11.07
C VAL A 67 3.81 -7.47 11.46
N LEU A 68 2.49 -7.45 11.24
CA LEU A 68 1.59 -8.56 11.55
C LEU A 68 1.89 -9.79 10.67
N PHE A 69 2.11 -9.57 9.38
CA PHE A 69 2.40 -10.63 8.42
C PHE A 69 3.67 -11.41 8.76
N LEU A 70 4.70 -10.70 9.22
CA LEU A 70 5.97 -11.31 9.61
C LEU A 70 5.84 -12.13 10.90
N GLN A 71 4.79 -11.97 11.72
CA GLN A 71 4.62 -12.75 12.95
C GLN A 71 4.48 -14.25 12.66
N ASN A 72 4.98 -15.08 13.57
CA ASN A 72 4.98 -16.54 13.37
C ASN A 72 3.58 -17.17 13.51
N ASN A 73 2.61 -16.44 14.06
CA ASN A 73 1.26 -16.94 14.30
C ASN A 73 0.37 -16.75 13.06
N PHE A 74 -0.31 -17.82 12.63
CA PHE A 74 -1.25 -17.77 11.50
C PHE A 74 -2.39 -16.76 11.71
N LYS A 75 -2.85 -16.55 12.96
CA LYS A 75 -3.90 -15.55 13.26
C LYS A 75 -3.49 -14.14 12.83
N PHE A 76 -2.23 -13.76 13.10
CA PHE A 76 -1.71 -12.44 12.70
C PHE A 76 -1.53 -12.31 11.19
N LYS A 77 -1.20 -13.41 10.50
CA LYS A 77 -1.14 -13.40 9.03
C LYS A 77 -2.52 -13.13 8.41
N TYR A 78 -3.59 -13.76 8.90
CA TYR A 78 -4.95 -13.45 8.43
C TYR A 78 -5.36 -12.02 8.75
N LEU A 79 -5.03 -11.53 9.94
CA LEU A 79 -5.32 -10.16 10.34
C LEU A 79 -4.60 -9.13 9.46
N SER A 80 -3.37 -9.44 9.03
CA SER A 80 -2.61 -8.60 8.08
C SER A 80 -3.36 -8.39 6.76
N PHE A 81 -4.01 -9.41 6.20
CA PHE A 81 -4.84 -9.24 5.00
C PHE A 81 -6.05 -8.31 5.23
N GLY A 82 -6.57 -8.24 6.45
CA GLY A 82 -7.60 -7.25 6.82
C GLY A 82 -7.04 -5.82 6.87
N PHE A 83 -5.86 -5.62 7.47
CA PHE A 83 -5.18 -4.31 7.44
C PHE A 83 -4.78 -3.89 6.02
N LEU A 84 -4.41 -4.85 5.16
CA LEU A 84 -4.14 -4.60 3.75
C LEU A 84 -5.39 -4.12 3.00
N ALA A 85 -6.55 -4.72 3.27
CA ALA A 85 -7.82 -4.25 2.68
C ALA A 85 -8.15 -2.82 3.11
N LEU A 86 -7.96 -2.50 4.40
CA LEU A 86 -8.13 -1.14 4.90
C LEU A 86 -7.15 -0.15 4.25
N ALA A 87 -5.89 -0.55 4.05
CA ALA A 87 -4.90 0.28 3.35
C ALA A 87 -5.35 0.57 1.91
N CYS A 88 -5.86 -0.45 1.21
CA CYS A 88 -6.40 -0.35 -0.15
C CYS A 88 -7.62 0.60 -0.26
N LEU A 89 -8.47 0.65 0.77
CA LEU A 89 -9.60 1.60 0.82
C LEU A 89 -9.14 3.04 0.97
N VAL A 90 -8.06 3.26 1.72
CA VAL A 90 -7.48 4.59 1.93
C VAL A 90 -6.80 5.06 0.65
N ARG A 91 -6.07 4.17 -0.01
CA ARG A 91 -5.28 4.44 -1.21
C ARG A 91 -5.09 3.17 -2.04
N TYR A 92 -5.35 3.25 -3.34
CA TYR A 92 -5.31 2.11 -4.26
C TYR A 92 -3.89 1.56 -4.45
N GLU A 93 -2.87 2.35 -4.14
CA GLU A 93 -1.46 1.95 -4.24
C GLU A 93 -1.14 0.72 -3.37
N ALA A 94 -1.86 0.50 -2.26
CA ALA A 94 -1.68 -0.68 -1.43
C ALA A 94 -2.06 -2.00 -2.12
N VAL A 95 -2.81 -1.99 -3.24
CA VAL A 95 -3.08 -3.21 -4.02
C VAL A 95 -1.76 -3.87 -4.44
N PHE A 96 -0.72 -3.10 -4.76
CA PHE A 96 0.57 -3.65 -5.16
C PHE A 96 1.21 -4.53 -4.06
N LEU A 97 0.94 -4.23 -2.79
CA LEU A 97 1.49 -4.98 -1.65
C LEU A 97 0.87 -6.40 -1.55
N ILE A 98 -0.27 -6.68 -2.21
CA ILE A 98 -0.88 -8.01 -2.20
C ILE A 98 0.01 -9.05 -2.87
N ILE A 99 0.70 -8.68 -3.96
CA ILE A 99 1.56 -9.58 -4.75
C ILE A 99 2.72 -10.11 -3.89
N PRO A 100 3.59 -9.27 -3.29
CA PRO A 100 4.71 -9.75 -2.48
C PRO A 100 4.23 -10.50 -1.22
N LEU A 101 3.14 -10.07 -0.57
CA LEU A 101 2.60 -10.80 0.58
C LEU A 101 2.11 -12.20 0.19
N SER A 102 1.44 -12.33 -0.95
CA SER A 102 0.92 -13.60 -1.44
C SER A 102 2.05 -14.57 -1.76
N ILE A 103 3.08 -14.10 -2.47
CA ILE A 103 4.28 -14.89 -2.78
C ILE A 103 4.96 -15.33 -1.48
N PHE A 104 5.18 -14.42 -0.54
CA PHE A 104 5.85 -14.73 0.72
C PHE A 104 5.03 -15.69 1.59
N PHE A 105 3.69 -15.57 1.57
CA PHE A 105 2.79 -16.48 2.29
C PHE A 105 2.91 -17.89 1.73
N LEU A 106 2.93 -18.06 0.41
CA LEU A 106 3.09 -19.36 -0.24
C LEU A 106 4.49 -19.95 -0.03
N LEU A 107 5.55 -19.15 -0.18
CA LEU A 107 6.94 -19.59 -0.02
C LEU A 107 7.26 -20.04 1.42
N LYS A 108 6.84 -19.26 2.42
CA LYS A 108 7.10 -19.58 3.85
C LYS A 108 6.42 -20.89 4.28
N CYS A 109 5.45 -21.36 3.51
CA CYS A 109 4.54 -22.43 3.83
C CYS A 109 4.61 -23.58 2.81
N ARG A 110 5.76 -23.76 2.14
CA ARG A 110 5.94 -24.78 1.09
C ARG A 110 5.73 -26.23 1.57
N SER A 111 5.87 -26.52 2.87
CA SER A 111 5.83 -27.90 3.38
C SER A 111 4.43 -28.49 3.64
N ASP A 112 3.36 -27.69 3.80
CA ASP A 112 2.01 -28.23 4.03
C ASP A 112 1.09 -28.04 2.82
N LYS A 113 0.54 -29.16 2.31
CA LYS A 113 -0.50 -29.17 1.26
C LYS A 113 -1.76 -28.36 1.64
N LYS A 114 -2.01 -28.12 2.94
CA LYS A 114 -3.14 -27.33 3.46
C LYS A 114 -2.93 -25.82 3.37
N ASN A 115 -1.74 -25.34 3.01
CA ASN A 115 -1.45 -23.91 3.02
C ASN A 115 -2.10 -23.13 1.88
N ILE A 116 -2.43 -23.78 0.76
CA ILE A 116 -3.17 -23.13 -0.33
C ILE A 116 -4.61 -22.82 0.10
N LEU A 117 -5.25 -23.74 0.84
CA LEU A 117 -6.58 -23.52 1.41
C LEU A 117 -6.57 -22.39 2.44
N ARG A 118 -5.53 -22.34 3.27
CA ARG A 118 -5.32 -21.24 4.22
C ARG A 118 -5.15 -19.91 3.51
N TYR A 119 -4.40 -19.87 2.42
CA TYR A 119 -4.27 -18.68 1.59
C TYR A 119 -5.62 -18.23 1.01
N PHE A 120 -6.46 -19.17 0.54
CA PHE A 120 -7.83 -18.87 0.09
C PHE A 120 -8.71 -18.25 1.19
N ILE A 121 -8.52 -18.63 2.45
CA ILE A 121 -9.22 -17.98 3.58
C ILE A 121 -8.71 -16.54 3.76
N ALA A 122 -7.40 -16.32 3.66
CA ALA A 122 -6.80 -14.99 3.81
C ALA A 122 -7.27 -14.02 2.70
N ILE A 123 -7.28 -14.47 1.44
CA ILE A 123 -7.77 -13.66 0.32
C ILE A 123 -9.28 -13.42 0.43
N SER A 124 -10.04 -14.39 0.95
CA SER A 124 -11.48 -14.22 1.21
C SER A 124 -11.73 -13.13 2.26
N ILE A 125 -10.94 -13.06 3.34
CA ILE A 125 -11.03 -11.99 4.34
C ILE A 125 -10.73 -10.62 3.70
N PHE A 126 -9.66 -10.53 2.90
CA PHE A 126 -9.32 -9.30 2.17
C PHE A 126 -10.49 -8.83 1.30
N LEU A 127 -11.05 -9.75 0.49
CA LEU A 127 -12.14 -9.45 -0.42
C LEU A 127 -13.43 -9.08 0.32
N LEU A 128 -13.71 -9.74 1.45
CA LEU A 128 -14.89 -9.50 2.27
C LEU A 128 -14.88 -8.13 2.95
N VAL A 129 -13.69 -7.60 3.29
CA VAL A 129 -13.55 -6.23 3.81
C VAL A 129 -13.61 -5.19 2.68
N LEU A 130 -13.04 -5.51 1.51
CA LEU A 130 -12.95 -4.58 0.40
C LEU A 130 -14.28 -4.40 -0.35
N LEU A 131 -14.93 -5.51 -0.72
CA LEU A 131 -16.16 -5.53 -1.53
C LEU A 131 -17.26 -4.57 -1.05
N PRO A 132 -17.70 -4.59 0.22
CA PRO A 132 -18.85 -3.78 0.64
C PRO A 132 -18.58 -2.29 0.47
N MET A 133 -17.35 -1.84 0.74
CA MET A 133 -16.98 -0.44 0.60
C MET A 133 -16.84 -0.02 -0.87
N VAL A 134 -16.34 -0.91 -1.71
CA VAL A 134 -16.23 -0.67 -3.16
C VAL A 134 -17.61 -0.55 -3.81
N SER A 135 -18.57 -1.41 -3.43
CA SER A 135 -19.96 -1.30 -3.91
C SER A 135 -20.60 0.02 -3.51
N VAL A 136 -20.45 0.44 -2.26
CA VAL A 136 -21.01 1.72 -1.79
C VAL A 136 -20.38 2.92 -2.51
N ARG A 137 -19.07 2.86 -2.81
CA ARG A 137 -18.40 3.90 -3.61
C ARG A 137 -18.90 3.94 -5.05
N MET A 138 -19.13 2.78 -5.66
CA MET A 138 -19.69 2.71 -7.00
C MET A 138 -21.06 3.39 -7.07
N ASP A 139 -21.93 3.12 -6.09
CA ASP A 139 -23.29 3.67 -6.06
C ASP A 139 -23.31 5.18 -5.76
N THR A 140 -22.34 5.68 -4.99
CA THR A 140 -22.32 7.09 -4.55
C THR A 140 -21.48 8.00 -5.44
N MET A 141 -20.40 7.48 -6.01
CA MET A 141 -19.39 8.26 -6.74
C MET A 141 -19.33 7.87 -8.23
N GLY A 142 -19.98 6.77 -8.63
CA GLY A 142 -19.97 6.27 -10.01
C GLY A 142 -18.67 5.58 -10.42
N TYR A 143 -17.70 5.47 -9.50
CA TYR A 143 -16.44 4.76 -9.69
C TYR A 143 -15.97 4.14 -8.38
N ASP A 144 -15.15 3.10 -8.50
CA ASP A 144 -14.79 2.21 -7.39
C ASP A 144 -13.56 2.72 -6.58
N GLY A 145 -12.75 3.56 -7.22
CA GLY A 145 -11.51 4.15 -6.69
C GLY A 145 -10.25 3.27 -6.79
N ILE A 146 -10.38 1.99 -7.15
CA ILE A 146 -9.29 1.00 -7.16
C ILE A 146 -9.12 0.39 -8.56
N VAL A 147 -10.16 -0.28 -9.08
CA VAL A 147 -10.20 -0.84 -10.43
C VAL A 147 -10.26 0.28 -11.47
N SER A 148 -11.09 1.31 -11.24
CA SER A 148 -11.19 2.44 -12.16
C SER A 148 -9.86 3.21 -12.26
N HIS A 149 -9.15 3.43 -11.15
CA HIS A 149 -7.85 4.11 -11.16
C HIS A 149 -6.72 3.26 -11.74
N SER A 150 -6.73 1.94 -11.51
CA SER A 150 -5.72 1.05 -12.11
C SER A 150 -5.90 0.89 -13.62
N ILE A 151 -7.14 0.84 -14.11
CA ILE A 151 -7.45 0.85 -15.55
C ILE A 151 -7.12 2.22 -16.15
N ALA A 152 -7.55 3.32 -15.51
CA ALA A 152 -7.24 4.69 -15.94
C ALA A 152 -5.73 4.94 -16.05
N ALA A 153 -4.96 4.50 -15.06
CA ALA A 153 -3.51 4.56 -15.11
C ALA A 153 -2.98 3.75 -16.32
N GLY A 154 -3.43 2.51 -16.49
CA GLY A 154 -3.02 1.64 -17.59
C GLY A 154 -3.33 2.18 -18.99
N ILE A 155 -4.44 2.92 -19.17
CA ILE A 155 -4.77 3.57 -20.44
C ILE A 155 -3.96 4.86 -20.67
N THR A 156 -3.75 5.69 -19.63
CA THR A 156 -2.94 6.92 -19.77
C THR A 156 -1.48 6.65 -20.09
N PHE A 157 -0.94 5.49 -19.67
CA PHE A 157 0.41 5.06 -20.05
C PHE A 157 0.49 4.44 -21.46
N GLY A 158 -0.65 4.15 -22.08
CA GLY A 158 -0.76 3.73 -23.48
C GLY A 158 -0.95 4.90 -24.46
N GLU A 159 -1.11 6.13 -23.94
CA GLU A 159 -1.24 7.33 -24.76
C GLU A 159 0.13 7.73 -25.33
N THR A 160 0.51 7.18 -26.47
CA THR A 160 1.51 7.82 -27.34
C THR A 160 0.89 9.11 -27.89
N ASP A 161 1.56 10.25 -27.72
CA ASP A 161 1.15 11.57 -28.23
C ASP A 161 0.45 11.42 -29.61
N PRO A 162 -0.85 11.72 -29.73
CA PRO A 162 -1.53 11.53 -31.00
C PRO A 162 -1.01 12.59 -31.99
N PRO A 163 -0.63 12.21 -33.22
CA PRO A 163 -0.61 13.20 -34.30
C PRO A 163 -2.03 13.76 -34.44
N ILE A 164 -2.12 15.06 -34.75
CA ILE A 164 -3.31 15.95 -34.73
C ILE A 164 -4.56 15.44 -35.51
N TYR A 165 -4.54 14.24 -36.10
CA TYR A 165 -5.66 13.63 -36.80
C TYR A 165 -5.75 12.12 -36.52
N ALA A 166 -6.29 11.72 -35.38
CA ALA A 166 -6.82 10.36 -35.18
C ALA A 166 -7.79 10.33 -33.99
N THR A 167 -9.06 10.62 -34.25
CA THR A 167 -10.16 10.11 -33.43
C THR A 167 -10.28 8.60 -33.67
N ASP A 168 -10.35 7.81 -32.60
CA ASP A 168 -10.59 6.35 -32.55
C ASP A 168 -9.38 5.41 -32.42
N SER A 169 -8.41 5.72 -31.56
CA SER A 169 -7.54 4.68 -30.98
C SER A 169 -8.02 4.30 -29.58
N VAL A 170 -8.58 3.10 -29.44
CA VAL A 170 -8.75 2.48 -28.12
C VAL A 170 -7.36 2.34 -27.52
N SER A 171 -7.06 3.13 -26.48
CA SER A 171 -5.78 3.11 -25.76
C SER A 171 -5.52 1.70 -25.23
N GLU A 172 -4.62 0.95 -25.87
CA GLU A 172 -4.25 -0.39 -25.45
C GLU A 172 -3.54 -0.33 -24.10
N PHE A 173 -4.00 -1.16 -23.14
CA PHE A 173 -3.34 -1.34 -21.84
C PHE A 173 -1.92 -1.86 -22.05
N THR A 174 -0.94 -0.95 -22.06
CA THR A 174 0.46 -1.30 -22.30
C THR A 174 1.14 -1.55 -20.96
N ALA A 175 1.00 -2.78 -20.45
CA ALA A 175 1.54 -3.20 -19.16
C ALA A 175 3.05 -2.92 -18.99
N SER A 176 3.83 -2.97 -20.08
CA SER A 176 5.28 -2.75 -20.06
C SER A 176 5.67 -1.31 -19.73
N LEU A 177 4.94 -0.31 -20.23
CA LEU A 177 5.19 1.11 -19.95
C LEU A 177 4.80 1.49 -18.52
N GLY A 178 3.71 0.90 -18.01
CA GLY A 178 3.31 1.04 -16.60
C GLY A 178 4.38 0.53 -15.64
N VAL A 179 5.01 -0.61 -15.94
CA VAL A 179 6.11 -1.16 -15.13
C VAL A 179 7.34 -0.25 -15.14
N ILE A 180 7.71 0.33 -16.29
CA ILE A 180 8.86 1.25 -16.40
C ILE A 180 8.61 2.55 -15.62
N SER A 181 7.40 3.12 -15.73
CA SER A 181 7.01 4.31 -14.97
C SER A 181 7.00 4.07 -13.47
N PHE A 182 6.52 2.90 -13.03
CA PHE A 182 6.57 2.48 -11.62
C PHE A 182 8.00 2.34 -11.12
N ILE A 183 8.90 1.71 -11.88
CA ILE A 183 10.31 1.62 -11.51
C ILE A 183 10.92 3.01 -11.38
N LYS A 184 10.59 3.93 -12.29
CA LYS A 184 11.10 5.31 -12.25
C LYS A 184 10.59 6.07 -11.03
N SER A 185 9.30 5.96 -10.69
CA SER A 185 8.74 6.63 -9.51
C SER A 185 9.22 6.00 -8.19
N ALA A 186 9.34 4.67 -8.14
CA ALA A 186 9.88 3.95 -6.99
C ALA A 186 11.36 4.28 -6.76
N ALA A 187 12.16 4.38 -7.83
CA ALA A 187 13.55 4.82 -7.74
C ALA A 187 13.65 6.26 -7.20
N LEU A 188 12.81 7.17 -7.69
CA LEU A 188 12.78 8.57 -7.24
C LEU A 188 12.32 8.70 -5.78
N ALA A 189 11.43 7.82 -5.31
CA ALA A 189 11.00 7.76 -3.91
C ALA A 189 12.03 7.12 -2.96
N ALA A 190 12.91 6.26 -3.47
CA ALA A 190 13.95 5.59 -2.68
C ALA A 190 15.15 6.49 -2.38
N PHE A 191 15.42 7.50 -3.23
CA PHE A 191 16.41 8.51 -2.89
C PHE A 191 15.82 9.49 -1.86
N PRO A 192 16.50 9.72 -0.73
CA PRO A 192 16.15 10.83 0.13
C PRO A 192 16.48 12.11 -0.64
N ILE A 193 15.49 12.67 -1.33
CA ILE A 193 15.64 13.97 -1.99
C ILE A 193 15.71 14.99 -0.87
N PHE A 194 16.94 15.29 -0.44
CA PHE A 194 17.26 16.51 0.29
C PHE A 194 17.17 17.67 -0.70
N PHE A 195 15.96 18.15 -1.01
CA PHE A 195 15.74 19.50 -1.53
C PHE A 195 14.28 19.90 -1.40
#